data_AF-A0A6P0S1E0-F1
#
_entry.id   AF-A0A6P0S1E0-F1
#
_cell.length_a   1.000
_cell.length_b   1.000
_cell.length_c   1.000
_cell.angle_alpha   90.00
_cell.angle_beta   90.00
_cell.angle_gamma   90.00
#
_symmetry.space_group_name_H-M   'P 1'
#
loop_
_entity.id
_entity.type
_entity.pdbx_description
1 polymer ?
#
loop_
_entity_poly.entity_id
_entity_poly.type
_entity_poly.pdbx_seq_one_letter_code
_entity_poly.pdbx_strand_id
1 'polypeptide(L)'
;MHKQLKNQFTKALSLLLCFWGLNLRTTPVAAQSITSAPDGTGTVINHNGNTYNIQGGTQAGANLFHSFTEFGLSPDEVANFLSNPQIDNILGRVTGGNASVIQGLIQVSGGNSNLYLMNPNGWVFNQGASLDVPGSFGVTTATRMG
;
A
#
# COMPACT_ATOMS: atom_id res chain seq x y z
N MET A 1 -41.48 -56.03 -52.57
CA MET A 1 -40.07 -56.19 -52.16
C MET A 1 -39.29 -54.96 -52.60
N HIS A 2 -39.25 -53.91 -51.77
CA HIS A 2 -38.29 -52.81 -51.89
C HIS A 2 -38.17 -52.13 -50.50
N LYS A 3 -36.93 -52.04 -50.02
CA LYS A 3 -36.52 -51.62 -48.67
C LYS A 3 -36.44 -50.09 -48.57
N GLN A 4 -36.89 -49.55 -47.42
CA GLN A 4 -36.25 -48.54 -46.53
C GLN A 4 -35.85 -47.14 -47.06
N LEU A 5 -36.27 -46.09 -46.34
CA LEU A 5 -35.44 -44.97 -45.80
C LEU A 5 -36.36 -44.07 -44.91
N LYS A 6 -36.38 -44.21 -43.58
CA LYS A 6 -35.59 -43.50 -42.54
C LYS A 6 -35.73 -41.96 -42.46
N ASN A 7 -36.26 -41.57 -41.29
CA ASN A 7 -35.85 -40.48 -40.38
C ASN A 7 -36.40 -39.04 -40.46
N GLN A 8 -37.27 -38.75 -39.48
CA GLN A 8 -37.12 -37.78 -38.37
C GLN A 8 -36.74 -36.32 -38.71
N PHE A 9 -37.71 -35.40 -38.59
CA PHE A 9 -37.44 -33.99 -38.28
C PHE A 9 -38.54 -33.38 -37.43
N THR A 10 -38.40 -33.52 -36.11
CA THR A 10 -39.03 -32.63 -35.12
C THR A 10 -37.89 -31.85 -34.47
N LYS A 11 -37.84 -30.54 -34.66
CA LYS A 11 -36.95 -29.66 -33.88
C LYS A 11 -37.75 -28.46 -33.38
N ALA A 12 -38.17 -28.57 -32.12
CA ALA A 12 -38.63 -27.46 -31.31
C ALA A 12 -37.46 -26.49 -31.09
N LEU A 13 -37.73 -25.19 -31.26
CA LEU A 13 -36.78 -24.11 -31.12
C LEU A 13 -36.70 -23.71 -29.64
N SER A 14 -35.74 -24.29 -28.91
CA SER A 14 -35.43 -23.91 -27.53
C SER A 14 -34.52 -22.68 -27.51
N LEU A 15 -35.02 -21.56 -27.00
CA LEU A 15 -34.29 -20.31 -26.80
C LEU A 15 -33.35 -20.48 -25.59
N LEU A 16 -32.05 -20.72 -25.83
CA LEU A 16 -31.04 -20.76 -24.77
C LEU A 16 -30.68 -19.34 -24.30
N LEU A 17 -31.03 -18.99 -23.07
CA LEU A 17 -30.43 -17.87 -22.35
C LEU A 17 -28.94 -18.16 -22.10
N CYS A 18 -28.06 -17.47 -22.81
CA CYS A 18 -26.64 -17.38 -22.46
C CYS A 18 -26.43 -16.28 -21.42
N PHE A 19 -26.73 -16.56 -20.14
CA PHE A 19 -26.15 -15.81 -19.03
C PHE A 19 -24.68 -16.24 -18.92
N TRP A 20 -23.81 -15.55 -19.67
CA TRP A 20 -22.37 -15.68 -19.46
C TRP A 20 -22.04 -15.14 -18.07
N GLY A 21 -21.76 -16.05 -17.14
CA GLY A 21 -21.40 -15.74 -15.76
C GLY A 21 -20.19 -14.82 -15.74
N LEU A 22 -20.43 -13.56 -15.35
CA LEU A 22 -19.37 -12.60 -15.05
C LEU A 22 -18.68 -13.10 -13.77
N ASN A 23 -17.58 -13.83 -13.95
CA ASN A 23 -16.73 -14.25 -12.84
C ASN A 23 -15.94 -13.02 -12.38
N LEU A 24 -16.42 -12.32 -11.34
CA LEU A 24 -15.62 -11.32 -10.66
C LEU A 24 -14.46 -12.05 -9.98
N ARG A 25 -13.27 -12.00 -10.60
CA ARG A 25 -12.04 -12.44 -9.97
C ARG A 25 -11.59 -11.35 -9.00
N THR A 26 -11.88 -11.53 -7.72
CA THR A 26 -11.25 -10.74 -6.67
C THR A 26 -9.83 -11.27 -6.47
N THR A 27 -8.82 -10.57 -6.95
CA THR A 27 -7.44 -10.85 -6.54
C THR A 27 -7.30 -10.43 -5.08
N PRO A 28 -6.88 -11.33 -4.17
CA PRO A 28 -6.56 -10.90 -2.82
C PRO A 28 -5.45 -9.84 -2.91
N VAL A 29 -5.66 -8.67 -2.33
CA VAL A 29 -4.58 -7.70 -2.11
C VAL A 29 -3.66 -8.35 -1.10
N ALA A 30 -2.42 -8.64 -1.50
CA ALA A 30 -1.40 -9.07 -0.55
C ALA A 30 -1.18 -7.94 0.46
N ALA A 31 -1.14 -8.30 1.75
CA ALA A 31 -0.69 -7.38 2.79
C ALA A 31 0.68 -6.82 2.39
N GLN A 32 0.80 -5.50 2.34
CA GLN A 32 2.05 -4.82 1.98
C GLN A 32 2.73 -4.42 3.28
N SER A 33 3.97 -4.87 3.48
CA SER A 33 4.75 -4.60 4.70
C SER A 33 5.53 -3.29 4.58
N ILE A 34 6.19 -2.90 5.67
CA ILE A 34 7.19 -1.83 5.66
C ILE A 34 8.58 -2.45 5.72
N THR A 35 9.39 -2.19 4.69
CA THR A 35 10.77 -2.70 4.59
C THR A 35 11.72 -1.56 4.27
N SER A 36 12.84 -1.45 4.99
CA SER A 36 13.83 -0.41 4.74
C SER A 36 14.57 -0.64 3.41
N ALA A 37 15.08 0.45 2.83
CA ALA A 37 15.90 0.36 1.61
C ALA A 37 17.39 0.18 1.96
N PRO A 38 18.13 -0.70 1.26
CA PRO A 38 19.56 -0.89 1.45
C PRO A 38 20.38 0.18 0.68
N ASP A 39 20.07 1.45 0.88
CA ASP A 39 20.65 2.58 0.12
C ASP A 39 21.55 3.50 0.95
N GLY A 40 21.89 3.08 2.17
CA GLY A 40 22.75 3.85 3.08
C GLY A 40 22.01 4.90 3.92
N THR A 41 20.70 5.11 3.73
CA THR A 41 19.92 6.05 4.55
C THR A 41 19.88 5.65 6.04
N GLY A 42 20.14 4.37 6.35
CA GLY A 42 20.22 3.89 7.73
C GLY A 42 18.86 3.77 8.42
N THR A 43 17.78 3.64 7.65
CA THR A 43 16.44 3.41 8.21
C THR A 43 16.36 2.03 8.87
N VAL A 44 15.92 2.02 10.12
CA VAL A 44 15.76 0.81 10.94
C VAL A 44 14.30 0.66 11.29
N ILE A 45 13.77 -0.56 11.11
CA ILE A 45 12.38 -0.89 11.41
C ILE A 45 12.39 -1.96 12.50
N ASN A 46 11.85 -1.61 13.66
CA ASN A 46 11.67 -2.53 14.78
C ASN A 46 10.19 -2.88 14.91
N HIS A 47 9.88 -4.16 14.76
CA HIS A 47 8.51 -4.64 14.86
C HIS A 47 8.15 -4.99 16.32
N ASN A 48 7.03 -4.47 16.81
CA ASN A 48 6.47 -4.83 18.12
C ASN A 48 4.96 -5.02 17.98
N GLY A 49 4.48 -6.27 18.09
CA GLY A 49 3.07 -6.58 17.86
C GLY A 49 2.70 -6.28 16.40
N ASN A 50 1.76 -5.37 16.17
CA ASN A 50 1.39 -4.87 14.82
C ASN A 50 2.02 -3.50 14.50
N THR A 51 2.97 -3.04 15.32
CA THR A 51 3.58 -1.71 15.17
C THR A 51 4.98 -1.82 14.55
N TYR A 52 5.16 -1.13 13.44
CA TYR A 52 6.45 -0.84 12.82
C TYR A 52 7.01 0.44 13.45
N ASN A 53 7.97 0.31 14.38
CA ASN A 53 8.70 1.46 14.89
C ASN A 53 9.84 1.81 13.93
N ILE A 54 9.70 2.95 13.27
CA ILE A 54 10.62 3.47 12.26
C ILE A 54 11.56 4.44 12.96
N GLN A 55 12.85 4.12 12.93
CA GLN A 55 13.90 4.88 13.63
C GLN A 55 15.21 4.85 12.82
N GLY A 56 16.28 5.39 13.41
CA GLY A 56 17.54 5.60 12.70
C GLY A 56 17.34 6.67 11.63
N GLY A 57 17.73 6.38 10.40
CA GLY A 57 17.68 7.34 9.30
C GLY A 57 18.91 8.24 9.25
N THR A 58 18.90 9.16 8.29
CA THR A 58 19.97 10.13 8.10
C THR A 58 19.46 11.50 8.52
N GLN A 59 20.11 12.14 9.49
CA GLN A 59 19.72 13.48 9.93
C GLN A 59 20.59 14.54 9.24
N ALA A 60 19.96 15.60 8.74
CA ALA A 60 20.64 16.81 8.28
C ALA A 60 19.92 18.05 8.84
N GLY A 61 20.51 18.64 9.88
CA GLY A 61 19.86 19.70 10.65
C GLY A 61 18.58 19.20 11.33
N ALA A 62 17.46 19.91 11.16
CA ALA A 62 16.16 19.54 11.69
C ALA A 62 15.35 18.58 10.78
N ASN A 63 15.99 18.01 9.76
CA ASN A 63 15.37 17.06 8.84
C ASN A 63 15.89 15.64 9.08
N LEU A 64 14.98 14.70 9.22
CA LEU A 64 15.26 13.27 9.36
C LEU A 64 14.78 12.51 8.12
N PHE A 65 15.71 11.84 7.44
CA PHE A 65 15.43 11.12 6.20
C PHE A 65 15.32 9.61 6.43
N HIS A 66 14.28 9.02 5.84
CA HIS A 66 14.05 7.58 5.79
C HIS A 66 13.87 7.10 4.35
N SER A 67 14.25 5.84 4.11
CA SER A 67 14.12 5.20 2.81
C SER A 67 13.61 3.77 2.97
N PHE A 68 12.62 3.43 2.15
CA PHE A 68 11.88 2.17 2.20
C PHE A 68 11.91 1.51 0.83
N THR A 69 12.04 0.19 0.79
CA THR A 69 11.78 -0.57 -0.43
C THR A 69 10.27 -0.72 -0.63
N GLU A 70 9.54 -1.00 0.46
CA GLU A 70 8.08 -1.11 0.47
C GLU A 70 7.53 -0.37 1.69
N PHE A 71 6.38 0.25 1.51
CA PHE A 71 5.65 0.91 2.60
C PHE A 71 4.16 0.70 2.39
N GLY A 72 3.57 -0.19 3.17
CA GLY A 72 2.14 -0.42 3.24
C GLY A 72 1.70 -0.72 4.67
N LEU A 73 0.39 -0.62 4.89
CA LEU A 73 -0.23 -0.99 6.16
C LEU A 73 -1.53 -1.73 5.88
N SER A 74 -1.68 -2.89 6.50
CA SER A 74 -2.91 -3.66 6.63
C SER A 74 -3.78 -3.09 7.77
N PRO A 75 -5.03 -3.53 7.91
CA PRO A 75 -5.83 -3.20 9.08
C PRO A 75 -5.10 -3.52 10.39
N ASP A 76 -5.28 -2.67 11.40
CA ASP A 76 -4.67 -2.76 12.73
C ASP A 76 -3.14 -2.65 12.79
N GLU A 77 -2.47 -2.47 11.66
CA GLU A 77 -1.03 -2.16 11.61
C GLU A 77 -0.76 -0.67 11.85
N VAL A 78 0.37 -0.39 12.50
CA VAL A 78 0.78 0.97 12.85
C VAL A 78 2.18 1.26 12.31
N ALA A 79 2.34 2.30 11.51
CA ALA A 79 3.65 2.89 11.20
C ALA A 79 3.93 4.01 12.20
N ASN A 80 4.85 3.77 13.14
CA ASN A 80 5.25 4.76 14.13
C ASN A 80 6.61 5.35 13.79
N PHE A 81 6.65 6.60 13.34
CA PHE A 81 7.89 7.33 13.14
C PHE A 81 8.38 7.92 14.47
N LEU A 82 9.52 7.42 14.95
CA LEU A 82 10.15 7.91 16.17
C LEU A 82 10.94 9.19 15.87
N SER A 83 10.50 10.28 16.48
CA SER A 83 11.11 11.60 16.39
C SER A 83 11.70 12.05 17.72
N ASN A 84 12.22 13.28 17.74
CA ASN A 84 12.62 14.00 18.94
C ASN A 84 12.34 15.52 18.77
N PRO A 85 12.42 16.32 19.84
CA PRO A 85 12.12 17.76 19.77
C PRO A 85 13.06 18.60 18.88
N GLN A 86 14.17 18.05 18.39
CA GLN A 86 15.10 18.74 17.49
C GLN A 86 14.80 18.50 16.00
N ILE A 87 13.83 17.63 15.70
CA ILE A 87 13.41 17.30 14.33
C ILE A 87 12.13 18.05 14.01
N ASP A 88 12.20 18.91 13.00
CA ASP A 88 11.04 19.63 12.47
C ASP A 88 10.35 18.81 11.39
N ASN A 89 11.12 18.09 10.56
CA ASN A 89 10.58 17.35 9.41
C ASN A 89 11.12 15.93 9.33
N ILE A 90 10.23 14.98 9.12
CA ILE A 90 10.54 13.60 8.76
C ILE A 90 10.20 13.42 7.28
N LEU A 91 11.16 12.98 6.49
CA LEU A 91 11.01 12.75 5.05
C LEU A 91 11.24 11.28 4.72
N GLY A 92 10.20 10.58 4.31
CA GLY A 92 10.27 9.19 3.87
C GLY A 92 10.15 9.07 2.36
N ARG A 93 10.95 8.20 1.74
CA ARG A 93 10.76 7.80 0.33
C ARG A 93 10.61 6.29 0.18
N VAL A 94 9.79 5.88 -0.77
CA VAL A 94 9.68 4.50 -1.24
C VAL A 94 10.43 4.39 -2.56
N THR A 95 11.35 3.44 -2.65
CA THR A 95 12.22 3.22 -3.82
C THR A 95 11.87 1.95 -4.60
N GLY A 96 11.02 1.07 -4.06
CA GLY A 96 10.50 -0.08 -4.78
C GLY A 96 9.49 0.28 -5.86
N GLY A 97 8.98 -0.72 -6.57
CA GLY A 97 8.07 -0.56 -7.71
C GLY A 97 6.58 -0.58 -7.37
N ASN A 98 6.22 -0.74 -6.09
CA ASN A 98 4.83 -0.91 -5.66
C ASN A 98 4.25 0.41 -5.13
N ALA A 99 2.98 0.67 -5.46
CA ALA A 99 2.20 1.73 -4.80
C ALA A 99 2.06 1.42 -3.32
N SER A 100 1.93 2.45 -2.48
CA SER A 100 1.72 2.30 -1.04
C SER A 100 0.24 2.21 -0.72
N VAL A 101 -0.22 1.06 -0.22
CA VAL A 101 -1.60 0.84 0.22
C VAL A 101 -1.69 0.93 1.74
N ILE A 102 -2.50 1.86 2.24
CA ILE A 102 -2.63 2.17 3.67
C ILE A 102 -4.06 1.83 4.13
N GLN A 103 -4.16 0.92 5.09
CA GLN A 103 -5.40 0.51 5.79
C GLN A 103 -5.25 0.57 7.32
N GLY A 104 -4.14 1.13 7.82
CA GLY A 104 -3.81 1.22 9.23
C GLY A 104 -3.49 2.65 9.69
N LEU A 105 -2.80 2.77 10.82
CA LEU A 105 -2.44 4.05 11.43
C LEU A 105 -1.02 4.47 11.04
N ILE A 106 -0.85 5.68 10.52
CA ILE A 106 0.46 6.34 10.45
C ILE A 106 0.53 7.36 11.57
N GLN A 107 1.56 7.27 12.41
CA GLN A 107 1.76 8.18 13.53
C GLN A 107 3.20 8.66 13.67
N VAL A 108 3.37 9.80 14.34
CA VAL A 108 4.67 10.33 14.77
C VAL A 108 4.67 10.45 16.29
N SER A 109 5.71 9.95 16.94
CA SER A 109 5.87 10.04 18.40
C SER A 109 7.24 10.57 18.81
N GLY A 110 7.37 11.04 20.05
CA GLY A 110 8.63 11.56 20.60
C GLY A 110 8.99 13.01 20.22
N GLY A 111 8.24 13.64 19.32
CA GLY A 111 8.43 15.05 18.91
C GLY A 111 7.18 15.65 18.25
N ASN A 112 7.27 16.91 17.82
CA ASN A 112 6.20 17.62 17.10
C ASN A 112 6.58 17.85 15.63
N SER A 113 7.00 16.78 14.94
CA SER A 113 7.54 16.89 13.58
C SER A 113 6.44 16.79 12.52
N ASN A 114 6.66 17.47 11.40
CA ASN A 114 5.94 17.24 10.16
C ASN A 114 6.37 15.90 9.54
N LEU A 115 5.48 15.26 8.79
CA LEU A 115 5.75 14.00 8.08
C LEU A 115 5.44 14.14 6.59
N TYR A 116 6.46 13.96 5.76
CA TYR A 116 6.35 14.00 4.30
C TYR A 116 6.79 12.67 3.69
N LEU A 117 5.92 12.05 2.91
CA LEU A 117 6.16 10.74 2.32
C LEU A 117 6.09 10.78 0.79
N MET A 118 7.02 10.09 0.15
CA MET A 118 7.14 10.01 -1.30
C MET A 118 7.04 8.57 -1.78
N ASN A 119 6.22 8.32 -2.79
CA ASN A 119 6.23 7.08 -3.55
C ASN A 119 5.84 7.36 -5.00
N PRO A 120 6.79 7.29 -5.96
CA PRO A 120 6.50 7.53 -7.38
C PRO A 120 5.39 6.65 -7.96
N ASN A 121 5.17 5.47 -7.38
CA ASN A 121 4.15 4.52 -7.84
C ASN A 121 2.75 4.80 -7.26
N GLY A 122 2.61 5.75 -6.33
CA GLY A 122 1.32 6.16 -5.78
C GLY A 122 1.12 5.86 -4.30
N TRP A 123 0.12 6.54 -3.74
CA TRP A 123 -0.41 6.33 -2.40
C TRP A 123 -1.92 6.07 -2.50
N VAL A 124 -2.39 5.03 -1.81
CA VAL A 124 -3.81 4.66 -1.74
C VAL A 124 -4.17 4.52 -0.26
N PHE A 125 -5.01 5.44 0.22
CA PHE A 125 -5.58 5.39 1.57
C PHE A 125 -6.98 4.77 1.48
N ASN A 126 -7.11 3.56 2.01
CA ASN A 126 -8.36 2.82 2.02
C ASN A 126 -9.16 3.09 3.30
N GLN A 127 -10.38 2.56 3.35
CA GLN A 127 -11.18 2.59 4.57
C GLN A 127 -10.42 1.95 5.74
N GLY A 128 -10.38 2.63 6.89
CA GLY A 128 -9.62 2.21 8.06
C GLY A 128 -8.26 2.89 8.20
N ALA A 129 -7.76 3.57 7.16
CA ALA A 129 -6.57 4.40 7.28
C ALA A 129 -6.81 5.58 8.24
N SER A 130 -5.85 5.82 9.13
CA SER A 130 -5.88 6.95 10.06
C SER A 130 -4.49 7.60 10.17
N LEU A 131 -4.47 8.87 10.58
CA LEU A 131 -3.26 9.66 10.78
C LEU A 131 -3.29 10.26 12.19
N ASP A 132 -2.21 10.05 12.94
CA ASP A 132 -1.93 10.72 14.21
C ASP A 132 -0.56 11.41 14.14
N VAL A 133 -0.55 12.57 13.48
CA VAL A 133 0.66 13.36 13.22
C VAL A 133 0.47 14.72 13.89
N PRO A 134 1.37 15.14 14.79
CA PRO A 134 1.20 16.36 15.58
C PRO A 134 1.50 17.63 14.76
N GLY A 135 2.29 17.49 13.69
CA GLY A 135 2.57 18.53 12.70
C GLY A 135 1.79 18.35 11.39
N SER A 136 2.34 18.89 10.30
CA SER A 136 1.79 18.73 8.96
C SER A 136 2.04 17.33 8.41
N PHE A 137 1.09 16.83 7.62
CA PHE A 137 1.24 15.59 6.87
C PHE A 137 1.14 15.86 5.36
N GLY A 138 2.03 15.25 4.57
CA GLY A 138 1.98 15.34 3.12
C GLY A 138 2.47 14.07 2.42
N VAL A 139 1.80 13.73 1.33
CA VAL A 139 2.21 12.61 0.45
C VAL A 139 2.37 13.09 -0.98
N THR A 140 3.33 12.53 -1.70
CA THR A 140 3.56 12.86 -3.11
C THR A 140 3.94 11.65 -3.95
N THR A 141 3.62 11.73 -5.24
CA THR A 141 4.07 10.82 -6.29
C THR A 141 5.24 11.38 -7.10
N ALA A 142 5.80 12.53 -6.69
CA ALA A 142 7.01 13.06 -7.28
C ALA A 142 8.17 12.07 -7.13
N THR A 143 9.18 12.21 -7.98
CA THR A 143 10.43 11.43 -7.90
C THR A 143 11.51 12.11 -7.06
N ARG A 144 11.31 13.38 -6.68
CA ARG A 144 12.24 14.20 -5.90
C ARG A 144 11.50 15.20 -5.01
N MET A 145 12.02 15.41 -3.79
CA MET A 145 11.64 16.48 -2.86
C MET A 145 12.81 17.47 -2.84
N GLY A 146 12.50 18.74 -3.06
CA GLY A 146 13.47 19.83 -3.20
C GLY A 146 13.66 20.61 -1.91
#